data_AF-A0AAU7X5V3-F1
#
_entry.id   AF-A0AAU7X5V3-F1
#
_cell.length_a   1.000
_cell.length_b   1.000
_cell.length_c   1.000
_cell.angle_alpha   90.00
_cell.angle_beta   90.00
_cell.angle_gamma   90.00
#
_symmetry.space_group_name_H-M   'P 1'
#
loop_
_entity.id
_entity.type
_entity.pdbx_description
1 polymer ?
#
loop_
_entity_poly.entity_id
_entity_poly.type
_entity_poly.pdbx_seq_one_letter_code
_entity_poly.pdbx_strand_id
1 'polypeptide(L)'
;MRADGVVHPFRRPFAVLAAVLALFLVAPLVVTAPVSVTTTRYVSMPTAGVSFGHYVRVFTDPAWLAALRDSLVVALGATALATALGAGGAIGVWRRSGPIAGALRAVVLMPLIVPPVVTALALSRAWVKLGLFDTLAGVILAHAIVAMPFVFLTVSAALEGLDPRIEPAARSLGAGPFTTVRRILLPNVLPGLGAGALFAFVISWDEVTVTLFVSSRAVFTLPRKIWSEIRDNIDPAVAVVSVFTVAVALAIGLAVVARPSRAGGRRDRGGSGPSGPSAEALRPQQTIRPAPCAARRDA
;
A
#
# COMPACT_ATOMS: atom_id res chain seq x y z
N MET A 1 19.99 24.76 30.50
CA MET A 1 18.89 23.90 31.00
C MET A 1 18.75 22.72 30.06
N ARG A 2 19.31 21.57 30.45
CA ARG A 2 19.13 20.28 29.77
C ARG A 2 17.75 19.76 30.16
N ALA A 3 16.92 19.43 29.17
CA ALA A 3 15.67 18.74 29.43
C ALA A 3 15.99 17.28 29.70
N ASP A 4 16.06 16.95 30.99
CA ASP A 4 16.28 15.60 31.48
C ASP A 4 15.09 14.72 31.08
N GLY A 5 15.31 13.86 30.09
CA GLY A 5 15.19 12.42 30.21
C GLY A 5 14.01 11.82 30.99
N VAL A 6 12.77 12.30 30.84
CA VAL A 6 11.58 11.54 31.27
C VAL A 6 11.39 10.35 30.31
N VAL A 7 12.16 9.28 30.53
CA VAL A 7 11.96 8.00 29.84
C VAL A 7 10.74 7.35 30.47
N HIS A 8 9.56 7.45 29.83
CA HIS A 8 8.36 6.80 30.34
C HIS A 8 8.65 5.32 30.63
N PRO A 9 8.30 4.78 31.82
CA PRO A 9 8.61 3.41 32.23
C PRO A 9 8.03 2.34 31.27
N PHE A 10 7.02 2.71 30.48
CA PHE A 10 6.43 1.89 29.42
C PHE A 10 7.24 1.80 28.12
N ARG A 11 8.27 2.65 27.90
CA ARG A 11 9.06 2.61 26.64
C ARG A 11 9.92 1.36 26.53
N ARG A 12 10.47 0.88 27.65
CA ARG A 12 11.32 -0.31 27.69
C ARG A 12 10.55 -1.61 27.36
N PRO A 13 9.42 -1.94 28.02
CA PRO A 13 8.66 -3.14 27.66
C PRO A 13 8.11 -3.07 26.23
N PHE A 14 7.67 -1.89 25.77
CA PHE A 14 7.22 -1.70 24.39
C PHE A 14 8.36 -1.89 23.38
N ALA A 15 9.56 -1.35 23.65
CA ALA A 15 10.72 -1.54 22.78
C ALA A 15 11.20 -2.99 22.76
N VAL A 16 11.17 -3.70 23.89
CA VAL A 16 11.50 -5.13 23.96
C VAL A 16 10.48 -5.94 23.15
N LEU A 17 9.18 -5.69 23.31
CA LEU A 17 8.15 -6.34 22.52
C LEU A 17 8.33 -6.08 21.02
N ALA A 18 8.58 -4.82 20.63
CA ALA A 18 8.85 -4.45 19.24
C ALA A 18 10.09 -5.15 18.69
N ALA A 19 11.16 -5.27 19.48
CA ALA A 19 12.39 -5.98 19.10
C ALA A 19 12.17 -7.49 18.94
N VAL A 20 11.39 -8.11 19.84
CA VAL A 20 11.02 -9.53 19.75
C VAL A 20 10.18 -9.79 18.51
N LEU A 21 9.18 -8.94 18.23
CA LEU A 21 8.36 -9.05 17.02
C LEU A 21 9.18 -8.84 15.75
N ALA A 22 10.09 -7.86 15.74
CA ALA A 22 11.00 -7.64 14.61
C ALA A 22 11.92 -8.83 14.40
N LEU A 23 12.49 -9.40 15.47
CA LEU A 23 13.32 -10.60 15.40
C LEU A 23 12.52 -11.79 14.87
N PHE A 24 11.29 -11.98 15.33
CA PHE A 24 10.40 -13.03 14.83
C PHE A 24 10.12 -12.89 13.33
N LEU A 25 9.86 -11.67 12.84
CA LEU A 25 9.65 -11.40 11.42
C LEU A 25 10.90 -11.64 10.57
N VAL A 26 12.10 -11.41 11.14
CA VAL A 26 13.39 -11.63 10.46
C VAL A 26 13.91 -13.05 10.66
N ALA A 27 13.35 -13.85 11.57
CA ALA A 27 13.82 -15.20 11.88
C ALA A 27 13.91 -16.13 10.65
N PRO A 28 12.97 -16.12 9.68
CA PRO A 28 13.11 -16.90 8.45
C PRO A 28 14.35 -16.49 7.61
N LEU A 29 14.79 -15.23 7.69
CA LEU A 29 16.01 -14.75 7.03
C LEU A 29 17.27 -15.37 7.64
N VAL A 30 17.27 -15.51 8.96
CA VAL A 30 18.40 -16.10 9.69
C VAL A 30 18.65 -17.55 9.26
N VAL A 31 17.60 -18.28 8.88
CA VAL A 31 17.70 -19.66 8.40
C VAL A 31 17.98 -19.73 6.89
N THR A 32 17.43 -18.81 6.09
CA THR A 32 17.60 -18.85 4.63
C THR A 32 18.96 -18.31 4.16
N ALA A 33 19.58 -17.38 4.89
CA ALA A 33 20.88 -16.80 4.53
C ALA A 33 22.06 -17.79 4.59
N PRO A 34 22.15 -18.73 5.57
CA PRO A 34 23.15 -19.79 5.54
C PRO A 34 22.91 -20.81 4.42
N VAL A 35 21.65 -21.13 4.13
CA VAL A 35 21.28 -22.09 3.08
C VAL A 35 21.63 -21.55 1.70
N SER A 36 21.50 -20.24 1.47
CA SER A 36 21.83 -19.62 0.18
C SER A 36 23.32 -19.69 -0.18
N VAL A 37 24.20 -19.92 0.81
CA VAL A 37 25.64 -20.07 0.61
C VAL A 37 26.14 -21.51 0.70
N THR A 38 25.24 -22.50 0.61
CA THR A 38 25.64 -23.91 0.61
C THR A 38 26.45 -24.30 -0.63
N THR A 39 27.35 -25.26 -0.48
CA THR A 39 28.14 -25.83 -1.59
C THR A 39 27.40 -26.93 -2.35
N THR A 40 26.36 -27.49 -1.75
CA THR A 40 25.55 -28.59 -2.31
C THR A 40 24.50 -28.07 -3.30
N ARG A 41 23.97 -28.96 -4.15
CA ARG A 41 22.90 -28.66 -5.13
C ARG A 41 21.48 -28.86 -4.58
N TYR A 42 21.36 -29.23 -3.32
CA TYR A 42 20.09 -29.45 -2.62
C TYR A 42 20.07 -28.60 -1.34
N VAL A 43 18.88 -28.27 -0.84
CA VAL A 43 18.72 -27.49 0.40
C VAL A 43 19.36 -28.24 1.57
N SER A 44 20.50 -27.74 2.04
CA SER A 44 21.17 -28.21 3.24
C SER A 44 21.88 -27.07 3.95
N MET A 45 22.09 -27.23 5.26
CA MET A 45 22.99 -26.35 6.00
C MET A 45 24.42 -26.47 5.41
N PRO A 46 25.18 -25.37 5.30
CA PRO A 46 26.55 -25.39 4.79
C PRO A 46 27.48 -26.12 5.76
N THR A 47 27.66 -27.43 5.56
CA THR A 47 28.55 -28.27 6.39
C THR A 47 29.96 -28.41 5.81
N ALA A 48 30.12 -28.21 4.50
CA ALA A 48 31.37 -28.44 3.76
C ALA A 48 32.08 -27.17 3.29
N GLY A 49 31.61 -25.98 3.72
CA GLY A 49 32.16 -24.67 3.34
C GLY A 49 31.09 -23.69 2.81
N VAL A 50 31.51 -22.45 2.54
CA VAL A 50 30.66 -21.36 2.02
C VAL A 50 30.92 -21.22 0.51
N SER A 51 29.86 -21.21 -0.31
CA SER A 51 29.95 -21.02 -1.76
C SER A 51 29.01 -19.91 -2.23
N PHE A 52 29.51 -19.03 -3.10
CA PHE A 52 28.72 -18.04 -3.80
C PHE A 52 28.29 -18.51 -5.20
N GLY A 53 28.49 -19.79 -5.54
CA GLY A 53 28.15 -20.34 -6.85
C GLY A 53 26.67 -20.21 -7.21
N HIS A 54 25.77 -20.37 -6.23
CA HIS A 54 24.32 -20.19 -6.43
C HIS A 54 23.95 -18.74 -6.72
N TYR A 55 24.67 -17.77 -6.13
CA TYR A 55 24.51 -16.35 -6.44
C TYR A 55 24.89 -16.07 -7.89
N VAL A 56 26.05 -16.57 -8.35
CA VAL A 56 26.47 -16.43 -9.74
C VAL A 56 25.45 -17.07 -10.69
N ARG A 57 24.92 -18.25 -10.34
CA ARG A 57 23.91 -18.95 -11.15
C ARG A 57 22.64 -18.13 -11.35
N VAL A 58 22.11 -17.48 -10.33
CA VAL A 58 20.91 -16.62 -10.46
C VAL A 58 21.12 -15.50 -11.48
N PHE A 59 22.33 -14.97 -11.59
CA PHE A 59 22.66 -13.88 -12.53
C PHE A 59 23.22 -14.34 -13.88
N THR A 60 23.49 -15.64 -14.06
CA THR A 60 24.06 -16.19 -15.31
C THR A 60 23.11 -17.13 -16.03
N ASP A 61 22.18 -17.76 -15.31
CA ASP A 61 21.18 -18.66 -15.87
C ASP A 61 20.09 -17.86 -16.61
N PRO A 62 19.92 -18.05 -17.93
CA PRO A 62 18.91 -17.33 -18.70
C PRO A 62 17.49 -17.53 -18.19
N ALA A 63 17.17 -18.67 -17.56
CA ALA A 63 15.84 -18.94 -17.03
C ALA A 63 15.53 -18.07 -15.80
N TRP A 64 16.50 -17.83 -14.92
CA TRP A 64 16.35 -16.95 -13.76
C TRP A 64 16.26 -15.48 -14.18
N LEU A 65 17.08 -15.06 -15.15
CA LEU A 65 17.03 -13.71 -15.69
C LEU A 65 15.72 -13.42 -16.43
N ALA A 66 15.23 -14.37 -17.23
CA ALA A 66 13.93 -14.28 -17.87
C ALA A 66 12.80 -14.15 -16.83
N ALA A 67 12.84 -14.95 -15.77
CA ALA A 67 11.83 -14.90 -14.72
C ALA A 67 11.83 -13.59 -13.93
N LEU A 68 13.01 -13.04 -13.64
CA LEU A 68 13.17 -11.71 -13.05
C LEU A 68 12.59 -10.61 -13.96
N ARG A 69 12.91 -10.66 -15.26
CA ARG A 69 12.39 -9.72 -16.26
C ARG A 69 10.87 -9.80 -16.34
N ASP A 70 10.31 -11.00 -16.48
CA ASP A 70 8.86 -11.22 -16.61
C ASP A 70 8.14 -10.72 -15.36
N SER A 71 8.63 -11.05 -14.16
CA SER A 71 8.09 -10.52 -12.91
C SER A 71 8.08 -9.00 -12.87
N LEU A 72 9.19 -8.35 -13.25
CA LEU A 72 9.28 -6.90 -13.21
C LEU A 72 8.33 -6.24 -14.22
N VAL A 73 8.28 -6.75 -15.45
CA VAL A 73 7.40 -6.22 -16.49
C VAL A 73 5.93 -6.42 -16.11
N VAL A 74 5.57 -7.60 -15.63
CA VAL A 74 4.21 -7.91 -15.17
C VAL A 74 3.84 -7.03 -13.98
N ALA A 75 4.69 -6.93 -12.95
CA ALA A 75 4.40 -6.15 -11.75
C ALA A 75 4.27 -4.65 -12.04
N LEU A 76 5.12 -4.09 -12.90
CA LEU A 76 5.01 -2.68 -13.30
C LEU A 76 3.78 -2.43 -14.18
N GLY A 77 3.51 -3.30 -15.15
CA GLY A 77 2.33 -3.19 -16.02
C GLY A 77 1.03 -3.32 -15.24
N ALA A 78 0.94 -4.30 -14.34
CA ALA A 78 -0.21 -4.53 -13.48
C ALA A 78 -0.41 -3.36 -12.52
N THR A 79 0.66 -2.86 -11.90
CA THR A 79 0.62 -1.67 -11.03
C THR A 79 0.11 -0.45 -11.78
N ALA A 80 0.63 -0.17 -12.98
CA ALA A 80 0.20 0.98 -13.76
C ALA A 80 -1.31 0.90 -14.08
N LEU A 81 -1.77 -0.27 -14.51
CA LEU A 81 -3.17 -0.49 -14.86
C LEU A 81 -4.09 -0.46 -13.64
N ALA A 82 -3.73 -1.17 -12.57
CA ALA A 82 -4.44 -1.17 -11.30
C ALA A 82 -4.52 0.23 -10.69
N THR A 83 -3.43 1.01 -10.80
CA THR A 83 -3.39 2.39 -10.30
C THR A 83 -4.32 3.29 -11.11
N ALA A 84 -4.27 3.21 -12.44
CA ALA A 84 -5.13 4.00 -13.31
C ALA A 84 -6.62 3.67 -13.09
N LEU A 85 -6.98 2.39 -13.12
CA LEU A 85 -8.35 1.94 -12.98
C LEU A 85 -8.87 2.10 -11.54
N GLY A 86 -8.06 1.74 -10.54
CA GLY A 86 -8.41 1.84 -9.13
C GLY A 86 -8.56 3.28 -8.66
N ALA A 87 -7.63 4.17 -9.02
CA ALA A 87 -7.74 5.58 -8.68
C ALA A 87 -8.87 6.28 -9.44
N GLY A 88 -9.02 6.01 -10.73
CA GLY A 88 -10.14 6.51 -11.53
C GLY A 88 -11.49 6.05 -10.98
N GLY A 89 -11.59 4.77 -10.62
CA GLY A 89 -12.76 4.19 -9.97
C GLY A 89 -13.06 4.84 -8.62
N ALA A 90 -12.05 5.02 -7.76
CA ALA A 90 -12.21 5.64 -6.45
C ALA A 90 -12.69 7.09 -6.56
N ILE A 91 -12.09 7.89 -7.45
CA ILE A 91 -12.51 9.27 -7.70
C ILE A 91 -13.93 9.32 -8.26
N GLY A 92 -14.26 8.45 -9.22
CA GLY A 92 -15.58 8.39 -9.84
C GLY A 92 -16.68 7.99 -8.85
N VAL A 93 -16.38 7.04 -7.97
CA VAL A 93 -17.28 6.61 -6.89
C VAL A 93 -17.40 7.69 -5.82
N TRP A 94 -16.32 8.37 -5.44
CA TRP A 94 -16.35 9.45 -4.44
C TRP A 94 -17.23 10.63 -4.86
N ARG A 95 -17.27 10.94 -6.16
CA ARG A 95 -18.14 11.99 -6.73
C ARG A 95 -19.62 11.64 -6.74
N ARG A 96 -19.96 10.35 -6.59
CA ARG A 96 -21.35 9.88 -6.65
C ARG A 96 -21.83 9.42 -5.29
N SER A 97 -23.05 9.79 -4.94
CA SER A 97 -23.80 9.22 -3.83
C SER A 97 -24.90 8.28 -4.35
N GLY A 98 -25.37 7.39 -3.48
CA GLY A 98 -26.50 6.50 -3.78
C GLY A 98 -26.13 5.06 -4.19
N PRO A 99 -27.11 4.27 -4.64
CA PRO A 99 -26.98 2.82 -4.81
C PRO A 99 -25.97 2.42 -5.89
N ILE A 100 -25.85 3.21 -6.96
CA ILE A 100 -24.88 2.96 -8.05
C ILE A 100 -23.44 3.04 -7.52
N ALA A 101 -23.14 4.01 -6.66
CA ALA A 101 -21.82 4.12 -6.05
C ALA A 101 -21.52 2.92 -5.13
N GLY A 102 -22.53 2.44 -4.39
CA GLY A 102 -22.43 1.20 -3.60
C GLY A 102 -22.16 -0.04 -4.46
N ALA A 103 -22.90 -0.20 -5.56
CA ALA A 103 -22.71 -1.32 -6.49
C ALA A 103 -21.31 -1.30 -7.14
N LEU A 104 -20.83 -0.14 -7.58
CA LEU A 104 -19.48 0.01 -8.14
C LEU A 104 -18.40 -0.33 -7.10
N ARG A 105 -18.55 0.11 -5.84
CA ARG A 105 -17.65 -0.32 -4.75
C ARG A 105 -17.64 -1.83 -4.61
N ALA A 106 -18.82 -2.46 -4.56
CA ALA A 106 -18.94 -3.90 -4.40
C ALA A 106 -18.27 -4.66 -5.56
N VAL A 107 -18.46 -4.23 -6.81
CA VAL A 107 -17.82 -4.86 -7.99
C VAL A 107 -16.29 -4.72 -7.93
N VAL A 108 -15.78 -3.53 -7.60
CA VAL A 108 -14.32 -3.30 -7.52
C VAL A 108 -13.70 -4.08 -6.37
N LEU A 109 -14.40 -4.23 -5.24
CA LEU A 109 -13.89 -4.97 -4.08
C LEU A 109 -14.12 -6.49 -4.16
N MET A 110 -14.95 -6.95 -5.10
CA MET A 110 -15.28 -8.36 -5.28
C MET A 110 -14.05 -9.29 -5.37
N PRO A 111 -12.97 -8.95 -6.12
CA PRO A 111 -11.79 -9.81 -6.22
C PRO A 111 -11.07 -10.03 -4.89
N LEU A 112 -11.28 -9.18 -3.88
CA LEU A 112 -10.71 -9.34 -2.54
C LEU A 112 -11.43 -10.43 -1.73
N ILE A 113 -12.73 -10.61 -1.99
CA ILE A 113 -13.58 -11.58 -1.29
C ILE A 113 -13.46 -12.96 -1.96
N VAL A 114 -13.32 -12.98 -3.29
CA VAL A 114 -13.20 -14.21 -4.07
C VAL A 114 -11.78 -14.78 -3.90
N PRO A 115 -11.64 -16.08 -3.55
CA PRO A 115 -10.32 -16.71 -3.46
C PRO A 115 -9.54 -16.57 -4.78
N PRO A 116 -8.22 -16.24 -4.74
CA PRO A 116 -7.42 -16.02 -5.95
C PRO A 116 -7.44 -17.19 -6.94
N VAL A 117 -7.48 -18.44 -6.45
CA VAL A 117 -7.58 -19.65 -7.29
C VAL A 117 -8.85 -19.64 -8.14
N VAL A 118 -9.99 -19.25 -7.57
CA VAL A 118 -11.28 -19.21 -8.27
C VAL A 118 -11.25 -18.12 -9.34
N THR A 119 -10.75 -16.93 -9.00
CA THR A 119 -10.55 -15.83 -9.94
C THR A 119 -9.64 -16.26 -11.10
N ALA A 120 -8.55 -16.96 -10.79
CA ALA A 120 -7.59 -17.43 -11.79
C ALA A 120 -8.19 -18.46 -12.76
N LEU A 121 -8.98 -19.42 -12.26
CA LEU A 121 -9.69 -20.39 -13.09
C LEU A 121 -10.79 -19.75 -13.97
N ALA A 122 -11.49 -18.74 -13.45
CA ALA A 122 -12.46 -17.98 -14.23
C ALA A 122 -11.78 -17.18 -15.35
N LEU A 123 -10.68 -16.49 -15.01
CA LEU A 123 -9.88 -15.72 -15.97
C LEU A 123 -9.24 -16.60 -17.03
N SER A 124 -8.69 -17.77 -16.67
CA SER A 124 -8.07 -18.67 -17.66
C SER A 124 -9.07 -19.10 -18.73
N ARG A 125 -10.30 -19.47 -18.34
CA ARG A 125 -11.36 -19.79 -19.31
C ARG A 125 -11.76 -18.60 -20.18
N ALA A 126 -11.84 -17.40 -19.62
CA ALA A 126 -12.12 -16.19 -20.39
C ALA A 126 -10.98 -15.87 -21.37
N TRP A 127 -9.72 -16.03 -20.94
CA TRP A 127 -8.53 -15.69 -21.71
C TRP A 127 -8.31 -16.62 -22.89
N VAL A 128 -8.66 -17.89 -22.75
CA VAL A 128 -8.63 -18.82 -23.89
C VAL A 128 -9.56 -18.33 -25.01
N LYS A 129 -10.77 -17.88 -24.67
CA LYS A 129 -11.73 -17.36 -25.66
C LYS A 129 -11.27 -16.05 -26.31
N LEU A 130 -10.55 -15.22 -25.56
CA LEU A 130 -10.09 -13.90 -26.00
C LEU A 130 -8.67 -13.94 -26.62
N GLY A 131 -8.02 -15.10 -26.68
CA GLY A 131 -6.64 -15.22 -27.16
C GLY A 131 -5.59 -14.56 -26.26
N LEU A 132 -5.92 -14.35 -24.98
CA LEU A 132 -5.05 -13.73 -23.98
C LEU A 132 -4.34 -14.75 -23.07
N PHE A 133 -4.68 -16.03 -23.20
CA PHE A 133 -4.06 -17.10 -22.42
C PHE A 133 -2.58 -17.25 -22.79
N ASP A 134 -1.70 -17.41 -21.79
CA ASP A 134 -0.25 -17.49 -21.99
C ASP A 134 0.32 -16.28 -22.76
N THR A 135 -0.23 -15.08 -22.54
CA THR A 135 0.30 -13.82 -23.11
C THR A 135 0.69 -12.83 -22.02
N LEU A 136 1.70 -12.01 -22.30
CA LEU A 136 2.14 -10.95 -21.37
C LEU A 136 1.01 -9.99 -21.00
N ALA A 137 0.23 -9.55 -21.99
CA ALA A 137 -0.92 -8.67 -21.76
C ALA A 137 -1.98 -9.35 -20.89
N GLY A 138 -2.25 -10.64 -21.15
CA GLY A 138 -3.19 -11.41 -20.37
C GLY A 138 -2.78 -11.55 -18.90
N VAL A 139 -1.50 -11.82 -18.64
CA VAL A 139 -0.99 -11.92 -17.26
C VAL A 139 -1.04 -10.55 -16.57
N ILE A 140 -0.63 -9.47 -17.23
CA ILE A 140 -0.71 -8.10 -16.69
C ILE A 140 -2.15 -7.74 -16.29
N LEU A 141 -3.12 -8.03 -17.16
CA LEU A 141 -4.53 -7.76 -16.89
C LEU A 141 -5.05 -8.58 -15.71
N ALA A 142 -4.70 -9.87 -15.65
CA ALA A 142 -5.12 -10.75 -14.54
C ALA A 142 -4.57 -10.25 -13.19
N HIS A 143 -3.30 -9.85 -13.15
CA HIS A 143 -2.68 -9.28 -11.97
C HIS A 143 -3.30 -7.93 -11.59
N ALA A 144 -3.60 -7.09 -12.59
CA ALA A 144 -4.24 -5.80 -12.35
C ALA A 144 -5.63 -5.96 -11.73
N ILE A 145 -6.42 -6.96 -12.14
CA ILE A 145 -7.75 -7.25 -11.55
C ILE A 145 -7.64 -7.57 -10.05
N VAL A 146 -6.64 -8.35 -9.66
CA VAL A 146 -6.42 -8.73 -8.25
C VAL A 146 -5.81 -7.58 -7.44
N ALA A 147 -4.97 -6.75 -8.05
CA ALA A 147 -4.28 -5.64 -7.39
C ALA A 147 -5.12 -4.36 -7.30
N MET A 148 -6.05 -4.12 -8.23
CA MET A 148 -6.89 -2.93 -8.32
C MET A 148 -7.68 -2.58 -7.04
N PRO A 149 -8.28 -3.54 -6.29
CA PRO A 149 -9.04 -3.25 -5.07
C PRO A 149 -8.18 -2.53 -4.01
N PHE A 150 -6.90 -2.86 -3.92
CA PHE A 150 -5.98 -2.24 -2.96
C PHE A 150 -5.73 -0.77 -3.27
N VAL A 151 -5.49 -0.44 -4.55
CA VAL A 151 -5.38 0.97 -4.97
C VAL A 151 -6.69 1.71 -4.71
N PHE A 152 -7.82 1.08 -5.04
CA PHE A 152 -9.13 1.68 -4.82
C PHE A 152 -9.34 2.03 -3.34
N LEU A 153 -8.97 1.13 -2.42
CA LEU A 153 -9.09 1.36 -0.98
C LEU A 153 -8.21 2.52 -0.50
N THR A 154 -6.92 2.53 -0.87
CA THR A 154 -5.99 3.58 -0.40
C THR A 154 -6.35 4.96 -0.94
N VAL A 155 -6.79 5.04 -2.21
CA VAL A 155 -7.23 6.30 -2.81
C VAL A 155 -8.57 6.75 -2.24
N SER A 156 -9.50 5.83 -1.98
CA SER A 156 -10.78 6.17 -1.32
C SER A 156 -10.55 6.73 0.08
N ALA A 157 -9.68 6.12 0.89
CA ALA A 157 -9.32 6.62 2.21
C ALA A 157 -8.68 8.01 2.16
N ALA A 158 -7.84 8.30 1.15
CA ALA A 158 -7.28 9.63 0.95
C ALA A 158 -8.34 10.67 0.54
N LEU A 159 -9.33 10.27 -0.25
CA LEU A 159 -10.44 11.13 -0.68
C LEU A 159 -11.43 11.45 0.45
N GLU A 160 -11.63 10.52 1.40
CA GLU A 160 -12.49 10.73 2.57
C GLU A 160 -11.99 11.86 3.48
N GLY A 161 -10.68 12.13 3.48
CA GLY A 161 -10.09 13.25 4.21
C GLY A 161 -10.30 14.64 3.57
N LEU A 162 -10.90 14.71 2.37
CA LEU A 162 -11.11 15.98 1.66
C LEU A 162 -12.51 16.55 1.91
N ASP A 163 -12.61 17.88 1.98
CA ASP A 163 -13.92 18.56 1.99
C ASP A 163 -14.63 18.33 0.65
N PRO A 164 -15.82 17.71 0.63
CA PRO A 164 -16.61 17.50 -0.59
C PRO A 164 -16.93 18.79 -1.35
N ARG A 165 -16.87 19.96 -0.69
CA ARG A 165 -17.13 21.28 -1.29
C ARG A 165 -16.00 21.78 -2.19
N ILE A 166 -14.83 21.16 -2.17
CA ILE A 166 -13.68 21.58 -3.00
C ILE A 166 -13.98 21.51 -4.50
N GLU A 167 -14.79 20.53 -4.92
CA GLU A 167 -15.16 20.35 -6.32
C GLU A 167 -16.22 21.34 -6.81
N PRO A 168 -17.35 21.56 -6.09
CA PRO A 168 -18.25 22.69 -6.36
C PRO A 168 -17.54 24.05 -6.39
N ALA A 169 -16.63 24.32 -5.45
CA ALA A 169 -15.89 25.58 -5.41
C ALA A 169 -15.02 25.78 -6.66
N ALA A 170 -14.30 24.74 -7.11
CA ALA A 170 -13.52 24.79 -8.33
C ALA A 170 -14.40 25.04 -9.57
N ARG A 171 -15.58 24.42 -9.64
CA ARG A 171 -16.54 24.62 -10.74
C ARG A 171 -17.10 26.04 -10.77
N SER A 172 -17.38 26.65 -9.62
CA SER A 172 -17.82 28.06 -9.54
C SER A 172 -16.76 29.05 -10.06
N LEU A 173 -15.48 28.66 -10.05
CA LEU A 173 -14.38 29.43 -10.66
C LEU A 173 -14.13 29.07 -12.14
N GLY A 174 -15.02 28.30 -12.77
CA GLY A 174 -14.94 27.92 -14.18
C GLY A 174 -14.05 26.70 -14.47
N ALA A 175 -13.55 25.98 -13.45
CA ALA A 175 -12.73 24.79 -13.68
C ALA A 175 -13.58 23.60 -14.15
N GLY A 176 -13.23 23.04 -15.31
CA GLY A 176 -13.81 21.79 -15.81
C GLY A 176 -13.40 20.55 -15.00
N PRO A 177 -14.10 19.40 -15.17
CA PRO A 177 -13.91 18.20 -14.36
C PRO A 177 -12.48 17.64 -14.43
N PHE A 178 -11.88 17.60 -15.63
CA PHE A 178 -10.50 17.15 -15.82
C PHE A 178 -9.49 18.06 -15.11
N THR A 179 -9.72 19.39 -15.16
CA THR A 179 -8.89 20.37 -14.46
C THR A 179 -8.97 20.17 -12.95
N THR A 180 -10.16 19.96 -12.41
CA THR A 180 -10.39 19.68 -10.98
C THR A 180 -9.70 18.38 -10.56
N VAL A 181 -9.82 17.30 -11.33
CA VAL A 181 -9.12 16.04 -11.01
C VAL A 181 -7.61 16.27 -11.00
N ARG A 182 -7.05 16.80 -12.08
CA ARG A 182 -5.59 16.88 -12.27
C ARG A 182 -4.91 17.88 -11.33
N ARG A 183 -5.52 19.06 -11.11
CA ARG A 183 -4.88 20.15 -10.34
C ARG A 183 -5.27 20.17 -8.87
N ILE A 184 -6.40 19.57 -8.50
CA ILE A 184 -6.93 19.64 -7.13
C ILE A 184 -6.94 18.26 -6.49
N LEU A 185 -7.68 17.30 -7.04
CA LEU A 185 -7.80 15.98 -6.39
C LEU A 185 -6.48 15.21 -6.42
N LEU A 186 -5.86 15.08 -7.60
CA LEU A 186 -4.69 14.22 -7.79
C LEU A 186 -3.51 14.58 -6.88
N PRO A 187 -3.13 15.87 -6.70
CA PRO A 187 -2.07 16.24 -5.75
C PRO A 187 -2.43 15.94 -4.30
N ASN A 188 -3.71 16.09 -3.92
CA ASN A 188 -4.17 15.82 -2.56
C ASN A 188 -4.21 14.33 -2.23
N VAL A 189 -4.57 13.47 -3.21
CA VAL A 189 -4.60 12.01 -3.03
C VAL A 189 -3.27 11.35 -3.36
N LEU A 190 -2.25 12.10 -3.81
CA LEU A 190 -0.98 11.56 -4.25
C LEU A 190 -0.29 10.66 -3.20
N PRO A 191 -0.33 10.97 -1.88
CA PRO A 191 0.20 10.06 -0.86
C PRO A 191 -0.54 8.73 -0.81
N GLY A 192 -1.88 8.75 -0.90
CA GLY A 192 -2.71 7.54 -0.94
C GLY A 192 -2.57 6.75 -2.25
N LEU A 193 -2.36 7.46 -3.36
CA LEU A 193 -2.08 6.87 -4.67
C LEU A 193 -0.72 6.16 -4.66
N GLY A 194 0.31 6.78 -4.09
CA GLY A 194 1.64 6.19 -3.95
C GLY A 194 1.62 4.93 -3.07
N ALA A 195 0.87 4.96 -1.95
CA ALA A 195 0.66 3.79 -1.12
C ALA A 195 -0.08 2.67 -1.90
N GLY A 196 -1.14 3.02 -2.63
CA GLY A 196 -1.90 2.08 -3.45
C GLY A 196 -1.07 1.43 -4.55
N ALA A 197 -0.29 2.23 -5.28
CA ALA A 197 0.61 1.75 -6.33
C ALA A 197 1.68 0.79 -5.77
N LEU A 198 2.23 1.10 -4.58
CA LEU A 198 3.18 0.21 -3.91
C LEU A 198 2.51 -1.11 -3.53
N PHE A 199 1.30 -1.09 -2.94
CA PHE A 199 0.57 -2.31 -2.64
C PHE A 199 0.27 -3.12 -3.89
N ALA A 200 -0.19 -2.47 -4.97
CA ALA A 200 -0.44 -3.15 -6.24
C ALA A 200 0.82 -3.83 -6.80
N PHE A 201 1.97 -3.18 -6.68
CA PHE A 201 3.26 -3.75 -7.08
C PHE A 201 3.61 -4.97 -6.23
N VAL A 202 3.53 -4.86 -4.91
CA VAL A 202 3.86 -5.95 -3.99
C VAL A 202 2.94 -7.15 -4.22
N ILE A 203 1.64 -6.92 -4.32
CA ILE A 203 0.64 -7.96 -4.59
C ILE A 203 0.92 -8.64 -5.93
N SER A 204 1.18 -7.87 -6.98
CA SER A 204 1.48 -8.44 -8.29
C SER A 204 2.84 -9.16 -8.32
N TRP A 205 3.82 -8.70 -7.55
CA TRP A 205 5.16 -9.28 -7.51
C TRP A 205 5.17 -10.66 -6.87
N ASP A 206 4.34 -10.88 -5.84
CA ASP A 206 4.23 -12.15 -5.09
C ASP A 206 3.13 -13.08 -5.63
N GLU A 207 2.43 -12.68 -6.69
CA GLU A 207 1.30 -13.44 -7.21
C GLU A 207 1.76 -14.69 -7.98
N VAL A 208 1.70 -15.83 -7.30
CA VAL A 208 1.99 -17.16 -7.88
C VAL A 208 0.73 -17.90 -8.33
N THR A 209 -0.40 -17.68 -7.67
CA THR A 209 -1.61 -18.47 -7.92
C THR A 209 -2.19 -18.13 -9.28
N VAL A 210 -2.40 -16.85 -9.57
CA VAL A 210 -2.97 -16.40 -10.84
C VAL A 210 -2.05 -16.76 -12.00
N THR A 211 -0.74 -16.59 -11.84
CA THR A 211 0.25 -16.91 -12.88
C THR A 211 0.26 -18.39 -13.25
N LEU A 212 0.10 -19.29 -12.28
CA LEU A 212 0.04 -20.74 -12.52
C LEU A 212 -1.14 -21.18 -13.38
N PHE A 213 -2.27 -20.45 -13.34
CA PHE A 213 -3.48 -20.81 -14.11
C PHE A 213 -3.65 -20.02 -15.40
N VAL A 214 -3.09 -18.82 -15.51
CA VAL A 214 -3.28 -17.93 -16.67
C VAL A 214 -2.12 -18.02 -17.68
N SER A 215 -0.96 -18.53 -17.26
CA SER A 215 0.22 -18.68 -18.09
C SER A 215 0.76 -20.11 -18.07
N SER A 216 1.30 -20.56 -19.19
CA SER A 216 1.92 -21.88 -19.35
C SER A 216 3.42 -21.76 -19.59
N ARG A 217 3.87 -21.19 -20.70
CA ARG A 217 5.30 -21.18 -21.03
C ARG A 217 5.82 -19.81 -21.42
N ALA A 218 4.99 -18.96 -22.02
CA ALA A 218 5.42 -17.69 -22.56
C ALA A 218 5.78 -16.66 -21.49
N VAL A 219 5.10 -16.69 -20.35
CA VAL A 219 5.36 -15.79 -19.22
C VAL A 219 5.64 -16.61 -17.97
N PHE A 220 6.84 -16.45 -17.42
CA PHE A 220 7.29 -17.28 -16.30
C PHE A 220 7.82 -16.41 -15.17
N THR A 221 6.96 -15.97 -14.27
CA THR A 221 7.33 -15.04 -13.19
C THR A 221 8.26 -15.69 -12.15
N LEU A 222 8.97 -14.85 -11.42
CA LEU A 222 9.87 -15.23 -10.34
C LEU A 222 9.20 -16.06 -9.23
N PRO A 223 8.01 -15.71 -8.69
CA PRO A 223 7.34 -16.55 -7.70
C PRO A 223 6.96 -17.93 -8.26
N ARG A 224 6.55 -17.97 -9.53
CA ARG A 224 6.24 -19.21 -10.23
C ARG A 224 7.50 -20.07 -10.41
N LYS A 225 8.63 -19.46 -10.74
CA LYS A 225 9.93 -20.15 -10.81
C LYS A 225 10.33 -20.74 -9.48
N ILE A 226 10.28 -19.94 -8.42
CA ILE A 226 10.53 -20.42 -7.06
C ILE A 226 9.61 -21.60 -6.72
N TRP A 227 8.31 -21.49 -7.00
CA TRP A 227 7.34 -22.57 -6.78
C TRP A 227 7.70 -23.85 -7.53
N SER A 228 8.07 -23.74 -8.82
CA SER A 228 8.49 -24.91 -9.61
C SER A 228 9.77 -25.54 -9.07
N GLU A 229 10.76 -24.76 -8.66
CA GLU A 229 12.02 -25.29 -8.12
C GLU A 229 11.80 -25.99 -6.77
N ILE A 230 10.91 -25.49 -5.91
CA ILE A 230 10.56 -26.15 -4.65
C ILE A 230 9.85 -27.49 -4.91
N ARG A 231 8.95 -27.55 -5.91
CA ARG A 231 8.18 -28.75 -6.24
C ARG A 231 9.01 -29.81 -6.96
N ASP A 232 9.89 -29.38 -7.87
CA ASP A 232 10.51 -30.26 -8.85
C ASP A 232 11.99 -30.56 -8.53
N ASN A 233 12.73 -29.70 -7.82
CA ASN A 233 14.20 -29.86 -7.65
C ASN A 233 14.83 -29.43 -6.31
N ILE A 234 14.08 -28.87 -5.35
CA ILE A 234 14.57 -28.36 -4.04
C ILE A 234 15.95 -27.67 -4.16
N ASP A 235 16.06 -26.73 -5.09
CA ASP A 235 17.32 -26.07 -5.47
C ASP A 235 17.67 -24.91 -4.50
N PRO A 236 18.89 -24.84 -3.94
CA PRO A 236 19.37 -23.72 -3.11
C PRO A 236 19.30 -22.33 -3.78
N ALA A 237 19.23 -22.25 -5.11
CA ALA A 237 19.01 -20.98 -5.82
C ALA A 237 17.73 -20.24 -5.36
N VAL A 238 16.72 -20.98 -4.89
CA VAL A 238 15.50 -20.40 -4.29
C VAL A 238 15.82 -19.59 -3.03
N ALA A 239 16.75 -20.06 -2.19
CA ALA A 239 17.15 -19.36 -0.98
C ALA A 239 17.87 -18.05 -1.31
N VAL A 240 18.71 -18.04 -2.35
CA VAL A 240 19.38 -16.82 -2.85
C VAL A 240 18.36 -15.76 -3.26
N VAL A 241 17.37 -16.13 -4.09
CA VAL A 241 16.36 -15.19 -4.57
C VAL A 241 15.46 -14.68 -3.44
N SER A 242 15.14 -15.54 -2.46
CA SER A 242 14.40 -15.15 -1.26
C SER A 242 15.16 -14.10 -0.43
N VAL A 243 16.46 -14.31 -0.20
CA VAL A 243 17.32 -13.34 0.50
C VAL A 243 17.36 -12.01 -0.24
N PHE A 244 17.53 -12.01 -1.56
CA PHE A 244 17.51 -10.77 -2.35
C PHE A 244 16.18 -10.04 -2.28
N THR A 245 15.07 -10.77 -2.44
CA THR A 245 13.72 -10.17 -2.42
C THR A 245 13.46 -9.49 -1.09
N VAL A 246 13.80 -10.14 0.02
CA VAL A 246 13.62 -9.54 1.35
C VAL A 246 14.60 -8.39 1.60
N ALA A 247 15.85 -8.50 1.14
CA ALA A 247 16.81 -7.40 1.26
C ALA A 247 16.31 -6.13 0.53
N VAL A 248 15.76 -6.28 -0.67
CA VAL A 248 15.16 -5.17 -1.43
C VAL A 248 13.94 -4.62 -0.72
N ALA A 249 13.03 -5.48 -0.24
CA ALA A 249 11.85 -5.05 0.51
C ALA A 249 12.23 -4.27 1.78
N LEU A 250 13.23 -4.73 2.53
CA LEU A 250 13.74 -4.06 3.73
C LEU A 250 14.39 -2.71 3.37
N ALA A 251 15.19 -2.65 2.31
CA ALA A 251 15.80 -1.41 1.85
C ALA A 251 14.74 -0.37 1.46
N ILE A 252 13.69 -0.77 0.75
CA ILE A 252 12.56 0.11 0.41
C ILE A 252 11.84 0.56 1.67
N GLY A 253 11.53 -0.35 2.60
CA GLY A 253 10.87 -0.02 3.87
C GLY A 253 11.67 0.99 4.70
N LEU A 254 12.98 0.76 4.86
CA LEU A 254 13.88 1.68 5.55
C LEU A 254 13.97 3.03 4.84
N ALA A 255 14.05 3.05 3.50
CA ALA A 255 14.06 4.30 2.73
C ALA A 255 12.77 5.10 2.89
N VAL A 256 11.61 4.45 3.03
CA VAL A 256 10.32 5.11 3.29
C VAL A 256 10.27 5.68 4.71
N VAL A 257 10.71 4.93 5.72
CA VAL A 257 10.73 5.39 7.12
C VAL A 257 11.77 6.49 7.35
N ALA A 258 12.92 6.42 6.67
CA ALA A 258 14.00 7.40 6.78
C ALA A 258 13.70 8.71 6.06
N ARG A 259 12.63 8.80 5.24
CA ARG A 259 12.23 10.07 4.63
C ARG A 259 11.73 11.01 5.74
N PRO A 260 12.42 12.14 5.99
CA PRO A 260 11.94 13.09 6.97
C PRO A 260 10.56 13.57 6.54
N SER A 261 9.59 13.43 7.44
CA SER A 261 8.21 13.90 7.28
C SER A 261 8.22 15.39 6.97
N ARG A 262 8.24 15.76 5.68
CA ARG A 262 8.16 17.17 5.25
C ARG A 262 6.76 17.77 5.45
N ALA A 263 5.82 16.99 5.97
CA ALA A 263 4.47 17.44 6.31
C ALA A 263 4.39 17.82 7.78
N GLY A 264 4.59 19.10 8.09
CA GLY A 264 4.39 19.64 9.44
C GLY A 264 5.03 21.00 9.72
N GLY A 265 5.12 21.88 8.72
CA GLY A 265 5.85 23.15 8.83
C GLY A 265 5.18 24.33 8.13
N ARG A 266 3.85 24.40 8.17
CA ARG A 266 3.10 25.62 7.86
C ARG A 266 2.06 25.86 8.95
N ARG A 267 2.55 25.98 10.19
CA ARG A 267 1.83 26.65 11.27
C ARG A 267 1.80 28.14 10.94
N ASP A 268 0.62 28.72 11.07
CA ASP A 268 0.25 30.11 10.91
C ASP A 268 1.41 31.13 11.06
N ARG A 269 1.76 31.77 9.95
CA ARG A 269 2.21 33.15 9.95
C ARG A 269 1.11 33.98 9.31
N GLY A 270 0.08 34.27 10.10
CA GLY A 270 -1.02 35.14 9.73
C GLY A 270 -1.84 35.46 10.97
N GLY A 271 -1.47 36.53 11.69
CA GLY A 271 -2.29 37.04 12.78
C GLY A 271 -1.57 37.56 14.03
N SER A 272 -0.35 38.11 13.95
CA SER A 272 0.08 39.08 14.97
C SER A 272 -0.58 40.42 14.64
N GLY A 273 -1.86 40.57 15.04
CA GLY A 273 -2.46 41.90 15.15
C GLY A 273 -1.69 42.71 16.20
N PRO A 274 -1.55 44.03 16.04
CA PRO A 274 -0.91 44.86 17.06
C PRO A 274 -1.75 44.77 18.34
N SER A 275 -1.08 44.37 19.43
CA SER A 275 -1.59 44.47 20.79
C SER A 275 -1.93 45.93 21.10
N GLY A 276 -3.21 46.27 20.99
CA GLY A 276 -3.75 47.53 21.50
C GLY A 276 -3.79 47.49 23.04
N PRO A 277 -3.53 48.60 23.73
CA PRO A 277 -3.54 48.65 25.18
C PRO A 277 -4.97 48.72 25.75
N SER A 278 -5.17 48.01 26.86
CA SER A 278 -6.09 48.35 27.95
C SER A 278 -7.60 48.14 27.74
N ALA A 279 -8.04 46.89 27.94
CA ALA A 279 -9.42 46.57 28.33
C ALA A 279 -9.63 46.82 29.84
N GLU A 280 -9.37 48.04 30.30
CA GLU A 280 -9.52 48.49 31.69
C GLU A 280 -10.33 49.81 31.73
N ALA A 281 -11.38 49.91 30.95
CA ALA A 281 -12.31 51.05 31.00
C ALA A 281 -13.64 50.66 30.38
N LEU A 282 -14.50 49.96 31.12
CA LEU A 282 -15.97 49.95 30.99
C LEU A 282 -16.55 48.96 32.01
N ARG A 283 -16.58 49.38 33.28
CA ARG A 283 -17.51 48.82 34.29
C ARG A 283 -18.80 49.65 34.26
N PRO A 284 -19.97 49.04 34.08
CA PRO A 284 -21.19 49.53 34.69
C PRO A 284 -21.37 48.81 36.04
N GLN A 285 -21.44 49.60 37.11
CA GLN A 285 -21.90 49.14 38.42
C GLN A 285 -23.43 48.94 38.41
N GLN A 286 -23.90 48.20 39.43
CA GLN A 286 -25.21 48.25 40.08
C GLN A 286 -26.34 47.39 39.47
N THR A 287 -26.64 46.21 40.05
CA THR A 287 -27.48 45.92 41.24
C THR A 287 -28.97 46.14 41.05
N ILE A 288 -29.73 45.07 40.81
CA ILE A 288 -31.08 44.87 41.37
C ILE A 288 -31.26 43.37 41.72
N ARG A 289 -31.62 43.10 42.98
CA ARG A 289 -31.88 41.78 43.59
C ARG A 289 -33.20 41.16 43.11
N PRO A 290 -33.40 39.82 43.24
CA PRO A 290 -34.70 39.20 42.99
C PRO A 290 -35.67 39.38 44.16
N ALA A 291 -36.97 39.55 43.86
CA ALA A 291 -38.06 39.45 44.82
C ALA A 291 -38.73 38.06 44.73
N PRO A 292 -39.08 37.41 45.85
CA PRO A 292 -39.84 36.16 45.83
C PRO A 292 -41.34 36.47 45.84
N CYS A 293 -42.12 35.82 44.96
CA CYS A 293 -43.57 35.83 45.07
C CYS A 293 -44.05 34.43 45.47
N ALA A 294 -44.56 34.35 46.70
CA ALA A 294 -45.16 33.18 47.28
C ALA A 294 -46.60 32.98 46.76
N ALA A 295 -46.96 31.71 46.59
CA ALA A 295 -48.27 31.07 46.77
C ALA A 295 -49.55 31.91 46.60
N ARG A 296 -50.44 31.43 45.71
CA ARG A 296 -51.87 31.34 46.04
C ARG A 296 -52.53 30.11 45.42
N ARG A 297 -53.35 29.51 46.26
CA ARG A 297 -54.12 28.28 46.16
C ARG A 297 -55.50 28.54 45.55
N ASP A 298 -56.10 27.45 45.08
CA ASP A 298 -57.54 27.12 44.97
C ASP A 298 -58.39 27.73 43.83
N ALA A 299 -58.75 26.85 42.87
CA ALA A 299 -60.13 26.52 42.47
C ALA A 299 -60.14 25.21 41.69
#